data_AF-A0A2T0BRQ8-F1
#
_entry.id   AF-A0A2T0BRQ8-F1
#
_cell.length_a   1.000
_cell.length_b   1.000
_cell.length_c   1.000
_cell.angle_alpha   90.00
_cell.angle_beta   90.00
_cell.angle_gamma   90.00
#
_symmetry.space_group_name_H-M   'P 1'
#
loop_
_entity.id
_entity.type
_entity.pdbx_description
1 polymer ?
#
loop_
_entity_poly.entity_id
_entity_poly.type
_entity_poly.pdbx_seq_one_letter_code
_entity_poly.pdbx_strand_id
1 'polypeptide(L)'
;MVKMLINNEDRSGTNSRGFTLIEVLCSVAIFSVLFMSAFFIQLNVLKVKDYNEEINRCTLIMEHVKNNIIYNFDYEDVLKLYKDSKIYINCSNLNIEDIENTGADELFSDVKPAKEPYVILNVTEGKVLKINLRLYRNTYRRIVVDECEFYKGNYRTQNEN
;
A
#
# COMPACT_ATOMS: atom_id res chain seq x y z
N MET A 1 -84.85 13.49 -11.44
CA MET A 1 -84.81 12.14 -12.04
C MET A 1 -83.33 11.81 -12.19
N VAL A 2 -82.63 11.11 -11.29
CA VAL A 2 -82.98 10.06 -10.35
C VAL A 2 -82.14 10.26 -9.07
N LYS A 3 -82.81 10.47 -7.93
CA LYS A 3 -82.31 10.10 -6.60
C LYS A 3 -82.84 8.68 -6.38
N MET A 4 -81.97 7.71 -6.14
CA MET A 4 -82.22 6.36 -5.56
C MET A 4 -80.99 5.52 -5.91
N LEU A 5 -80.25 4.82 -5.06
CA LEU A 5 -80.30 4.46 -3.65
C LEU A 5 -78.85 4.05 -3.32
N ILE A 6 -78.13 4.78 -2.48
CA ILE A 6 -77.01 4.18 -1.74
C ILE A 6 -77.47 4.23 -0.29
N ASN A 7 -78.20 3.17 0.06
CA ASN A 7 -78.65 2.93 1.41
C ASN A 7 -77.44 2.52 2.24
N ASN A 8 -77.44 2.97 3.50
CA ASN A 8 -76.40 2.77 4.49
C ASN A 8 -75.96 1.30 4.59
N GLU A 9 -74.65 1.08 4.58
CA GLU A 9 -74.06 0.09 5.49
C GLU A 9 -72.77 0.68 6.09
N ASP A 10 -72.97 1.03 7.35
CA ASP A 10 -72.06 1.09 8.48
C ASP A 10 -70.55 1.30 8.33
N ARG A 11 -70.10 2.24 9.16
CA ARG A 11 -68.74 2.42 9.63
C ARG A 11 -68.25 1.15 10.34
N SER A 12 -67.02 0.75 10.06
CA SER A 12 -65.91 0.56 11.02
C SER A 12 -65.03 -0.63 10.66
N GLY A 13 -63.71 -0.39 10.70
CA GLY A 13 -62.72 -1.48 10.79
C GLY A 13 -61.71 -1.60 9.64
N THR A 14 -61.21 -0.52 9.04
CA THR A 14 -60.00 -0.64 8.22
C THR A 14 -58.79 -0.79 9.15
N ASN A 15 -58.43 -2.04 9.45
CA ASN A 15 -57.26 -2.42 10.23
C ASN A 15 -55.99 -1.78 9.61
N SER A 16 -55.53 -0.66 10.16
CA SER A 16 -54.33 0.09 9.75
C SER A 16 -53.02 -0.69 9.92
N ARG A 17 -53.07 -1.83 10.61
CA ARG A 17 -51.92 -2.66 10.98
C ARG A 17 -51.15 -3.25 9.79
N GLY A 18 -51.83 -3.51 8.66
CA GLY A 18 -51.20 -4.08 7.46
C GLY A 18 -50.28 -3.09 6.72
N PHE A 19 -50.69 -1.83 6.63
CA PHE A 19 -49.87 -0.77 6.02
C PHE A 19 -48.63 -0.46 6.87
N THR A 20 -48.77 -0.47 8.20
CA THR A 20 -47.63 -0.33 9.12
C THR A 20 -46.60 -1.45 8.97
N LEU A 21 -47.03 -2.70 8.73
CA LEU A 21 -46.12 -3.83 8.53
C LEU A 21 -45.26 -3.66 7.26
N ILE A 22 -45.86 -3.23 6.16
CA ILE A 22 -45.15 -2.99 4.89
C ILE A 22 -44.12 -1.88 5.06
N GLU A 23 -44.48 -0.80 5.76
CA GLU A 23 -43.59 0.34 6.03
C GLU A 23 -42.38 -0.06 6.88
N VAL A 24 -42.58 -0.89 7.90
CA VAL A 24 -41.48 -1.44 8.70
C VAL A 24 -40.56 -2.33 7.85
N LEU A 25 -41.12 -3.23 7.03
CA LEU A 25 -40.33 -4.10 6.16
C LEU A 25 -39.52 -3.32 5.13
N CYS A 26 -40.11 -2.28 4.53
CA CYS A 26 -39.42 -1.37 3.62
C CYS A 26 -38.27 -0.64 4.34
N SER A 27 -38.52 -0.13 5.55
CA SER A 27 -37.51 0.55 6.36
C SER A 27 -36.33 -0.37 6.71
N VAL A 28 -36.62 -1.63 7.10
CA VAL A 28 -35.59 -2.64 7.37
C VAL A 28 -34.79 -2.95 6.11
N ALA A 29 -35.44 -3.12 4.96
CA ALA A 29 -34.75 -3.41 3.70
C ALA A 29 -33.80 -2.27 3.31
N ILE A 30 -34.25 -1.01 3.38
CA ILE A 30 -33.42 0.17 3.10
C ILE A 30 -32.25 0.22 4.08
N PHE A 31 -32.51 0.05 5.38
CA PHE A 31 -31.47 0.04 6.40
C PHE A 31 -30.44 -1.07 6.15
N SER A 32 -30.86 -2.28 5.81
CA SER A 32 -29.96 -3.40 5.52
C SER A 32 -29.04 -3.11 4.33
N VAL A 33 -29.56 -2.53 3.24
CA VAL A 33 -28.75 -2.17 2.08
C VAL A 33 -27.70 -1.11 2.46
N LEU A 34 -28.11 -0.07 3.19
CA LEU A 34 -27.20 0.98 3.65
C LEU A 34 -26.14 0.42 4.61
N PHE A 35 -26.55 -0.44 5.55
CA PHE A 35 -25.67 -1.06 6.53
C PHE A 35 -24.61 -1.94 5.86
N MET A 36 -25.03 -2.84 4.96
CA MET A 36 -24.10 -3.69 4.22
C MET A 36 -23.14 -2.85 3.38
N SER A 37 -23.62 -1.79 2.73
CA SER A 37 -22.78 -0.87 1.95
C SER A 37 -21.72 -0.20 2.84
N ALA A 38 -22.13 0.33 4.00
CA ALA A 38 -21.21 0.93 4.96
C ALA A 38 -20.19 -0.08 5.49
N PHE A 39 -20.61 -1.31 5.77
CA PHE A 39 -19.72 -2.38 6.22
C PHE A 39 -18.68 -2.74 5.15
N PHE A 40 -19.08 -2.88 3.88
CA PHE A 40 -18.15 -3.11 2.78
C PHE A 40 -17.16 -1.96 2.61
N ILE A 41 -17.59 -0.71 2.76
CA ILE A 41 -16.70 0.45 2.73
C ILE A 41 -15.66 0.35 3.85
N GLN A 42 -16.07 0.02 5.08
CA GLN A 42 -15.13 -0.14 6.20
C GLN A 42 -14.11 -1.26 5.94
N LEU A 43 -14.53 -2.40 5.40
CA LEU A 43 -13.61 -3.47 5.00
C LEU A 43 -12.59 -3.01 3.95
N ASN A 44 -13.03 -2.20 2.98
CA ASN A 44 -12.12 -1.65 1.97
C ASN A 44 -11.16 -0.61 2.56
N VAL A 45 -11.62 0.21 3.51
CA VAL A 45 -10.76 1.16 4.23
C VAL A 45 -9.64 0.43 4.97
N LEU A 46 -9.95 -0.69 5.64
CA LEU A 46 -8.93 -1.51 6.30
C LEU A 46 -7.88 -2.04 5.30
N LYS A 47 -8.33 -2.60 4.17
CA LYS A 47 -7.41 -3.08 3.12
C LYS A 47 -6.50 -1.98 2.57
N VAL A 48 -7.04 -0.78 2.37
CA VAL A 48 -6.26 0.38 1.90
C VAL A 48 -5.28 0.85 2.97
N LYS A 49 -5.67 0.82 4.24
CA LYS A 49 -4.80 1.16 5.36
C LYS A 49 -3.61 0.20 5.44
N ASP A 50 -3.86 -1.11 5.43
CA ASP A 50 -2.80 -2.14 5.48
C ASP A 50 -1.83 -1.98 4.30
N TYR A 51 -2.38 -1.75 3.10
CA TYR A 51 -1.57 -1.47 1.91
C TYR A 51 -0.70 -0.21 2.08
N ASN A 52 -1.27 0.89 2.57
CA ASN A 52 -0.52 2.12 2.79
C ASN A 52 0.57 1.96 3.85
N GLU A 53 0.30 1.21 4.92
CA GLU A 53 1.31 0.91 5.94
C GLU A 53 2.47 0.11 5.35
N GLU A 54 2.19 -0.90 4.52
CA GLU A 54 3.21 -1.68 3.83
C GLU A 54 4.07 -0.79 2.91
N ILE A 55 3.45 0.05 2.08
CA ILE A 55 4.17 0.97 1.17
C ILE A 55 4.99 2.00 1.95
N ASN A 56 4.43 2.55 3.03
CA ASN A 56 5.15 3.50 3.88
C ASN A 56 6.38 2.84 4.50
N ARG A 57 6.23 1.62 5.01
CA ARG A 57 7.35 0.82 5.53
C ARG A 57 8.42 0.64 4.47
N CYS A 58 8.07 0.19 3.25
CA CYS A 58 9.02 0.03 2.15
C CYS A 58 9.77 1.31 1.80
N THR A 59 9.07 2.44 1.84
CA THR A 59 9.65 3.77 1.58
C THR A 59 10.70 4.12 2.64
N LEU A 60 10.40 3.87 3.91
CA LEU A 60 11.36 4.04 5.01
C LEU A 60 12.58 3.13 4.86
N ILE A 61 12.40 1.88 4.41
CA ILE A 61 13.54 0.98 4.10
C ILE A 61 14.42 1.60 3.03
N MET A 62 13.83 2.06 1.92
CA MET A 62 14.57 2.65 0.81
C MET A 62 15.33 3.91 1.26
N GLU A 63 14.73 4.74 2.10
CA GLU A 63 15.37 5.92 2.67
C GLU A 63 16.53 5.54 3.60
N HIS A 64 16.34 4.55 4.47
CA HIS A 64 17.37 4.05 5.37
C HIS A 64 18.56 3.47 4.59
N VAL A 65 18.30 2.68 3.55
CA VAL A 65 19.32 2.10 2.66
C VAL A 65 20.07 3.20 1.93
N LYS A 66 19.36 4.19 1.37
CA LYS A 66 19.99 5.36 0.74
C LYS A 66 20.94 6.05 1.71
N ASN A 67 20.49 6.35 2.92
CA ASN A 67 21.29 7.04 3.92
C ASN A 67 22.52 6.21 4.31
N ASN A 68 22.37 4.91 4.52
CA ASN A 68 23.52 4.03 4.78
C ASN A 68 24.52 4.02 3.62
N ILE A 69 24.07 3.93 2.37
CA ILE A 69 24.98 3.99 1.22
C ILE A 69 25.72 5.34 1.18
N ILE A 70 25.04 6.44 1.48
CA ILE A 70 25.63 7.78 1.46
C ILE A 70 26.66 7.95 2.58
N TYR A 71 26.37 7.50 3.79
CA TYR A 71 27.17 7.83 4.98
C TYR A 71 28.11 6.71 5.45
N ASN A 72 27.76 5.44 5.23
CA ASN A 72 28.43 4.30 5.84
C ASN A 72 29.16 3.39 4.83
N PHE A 73 28.82 3.45 3.53
CA PHE A 73 29.46 2.62 2.51
C PHE A 73 30.57 3.39 1.81
N ASP A 74 31.63 2.73 1.39
CA ASP A 74 32.57 3.29 0.43
C ASP A 74 32.17 2.96 -1.01
N TYR A 75 32.86 3.60 -1.97
CA TYR A 75 32.67 3.34 -3.41
C TYR A 75 32.76 1.84 -3.73
N GLU A 76 33.76 1.15 -3.17
CA GLU A 76 34.00 -0.27 -3.43
C GLU A 76 32.93 -1.18 -2.81
N ASP A 77 32.32 -0.80 -1.68
CA ASP A 77 31.27 -1.62 -1.03
C ASP A 77 30.01 -1.68 -1.89
N VAL A 78 29.59 -0.53 -2.42
CA VAL A 78 28.44 -0.44 -3.33
C VAL A 78 28.72 -1.22 -4.61
N LEU A 79 29.94 -1.09 -5.13
CA LEU A 79 30.36 -1.77 -6.35
C LEU A 79 30.39 -3.29 -6.15
N LYS A 80 30.84 -3.75 -4.99
CA LYS A 80 30.85 -5.17 -4.61
C LYS A 80 29.44 -5.73 -4.54
N LEU A 81 28.50 -5.05 -3.87
CA LEU A 81 27.09 -5.48 -3.84
C LEU A 81 26.53 -5.67 -5.27
N TYR A 82 26.80 -4.69 -6.14
CA TYR A 82 26.34 -4.74 -7.52
C TYR A 82 26.98 -5.89 -8.32
N LYS A 83 28.30 -6.08 -8.20
CA LYS A 83 29.03 -7.16 -8.88
C LYS A 83 28.66 -8.55 -8.37
N ASP A 84 28.37 -8.68 -7.08
CA ASP A 84 27.89 -9.92 -6.46
C ASP A 84 26.41 -10.18 -6.75
N SER A 85 25.76 -9.35 -7.58
CA SER A 85 24.33 -9.39 -7.89
C SER A 85 23.41 -9.26 -6.68
N LYS A 86 23.93 -8.84 -5.51
CA LYS A 86 23.17 -8.56 -4.30
C LYS A 86 22.49 -7.21 -4.42
N ILE A 87 21.42 -7.17 -5.20
CA ILE A 87 20.75 -5.91 -5.59
C ILE A 87 19.29 -5.84 -5.16
N TYR A 88 18.73 -6.90 -4.59
CA TYR A 88 17.32 -6.96 -4.23
C TYR A 88 17.11 -6.85 -2.72
N ILE A 89 16.07 -6.12 -2.31
CA ILE A 89 15.60 -6.09 -0.93
C ILE A 89 14.11 -6.44 -0.92
N ASN A 90 13.74 -7.50 -0.21
CA ASN A 90 12.33 -7.85 0.02
C ASN A 90 11.77 -7.04 1.19
N CYS A 91 10.78 -6.21 0.94
CA CYS A 91 10.22 -5.35 1.98
C CYS A 91 9.05 -5.98 2.75
N SER A 92 8.53 -7.13 2.31
CA SER A 92 7.30 -7.74 2.86
C SER A 92 7.47 -8.20 4.32
N ASN A 93 8.69 -8.56 4.72
CA ASN A 93 8.97 -9.18 6.02
C ASN A 93 9.93 -8.36 6.91
N LEU A 94 10.37 -7.19 6.47
CA LEU A 94 11.30 -6.36 7.24
C LEU A 94 10.52 -5.43 8.17
N ASN A 95 10.80 -5.46 9.46
CA ASN A 95 10.33 -4.43 10.38
C ASN A 95 11.38 -3.31 10.52
N ILE A 96 10.92 -2.13 10.94
CA ILE A 96 11.81 -0.97 11.16
C ILE A 96 12.88 -1.29 12.20
N GLU A 97 12.51 -2.04 13.24
CA GLU A 97 13.43 -2.49 14.29
C GLU A 97 14.51 -3.44 13.75
N ASP A 98 14.20 -4.27 12.76
CA ASP A 98 15.20 -5.14 12.12
C ASP A 98 16.19 -4.28 11.32
N ILE A 99 15.70 -3.25 10.65
CA ILE A 99 16.52 -2.36 9.80
C ILE A 99 17.48 -1.52 10.65
N GLU A 100 17.09 -1.10 11.85
CA GLU A 100 17.97 -0.33 12.74
C GLU A 100 19.10 -1.17 13.34
N ASN A 101 18.88 -2.49 13.50
CA ASN A 101 19.84 -3.40 14.12
C ASN A 101 20.70 -4.18 13.11
N THR A 102 20.28 -4.24 11.85
CA THR A 102 20.94 -5.00 10.77
C THR A 102 21.69 -4.05 9.83
N GLY A 103 22.93 -4.39 9.46
CA GLY A 103 23.69 -3.63 8.48
C GLY A 103 22.96 -3.56 7.14
N ALA A 104 22.97 -2.40 6.47
CA ALA A 104 22.23 -2.22 5.22
C ALA A 104 22.70 -3.16 4.09
N ASP A 105 23.92 -3.70 4.18
CA ASP A 105 24.49 -4.71 3.28
C ASP A 105 23.82 -6.08 3.43
N GLU A 106 23.41 -6.45 4.64
CA GLU A 106 22.75 -7.72 4.93
C GLU A 106 21.30 -7.75 4.43
N LEU A 107 20.71 -6.58 4.18
CA LEU A 107 19.37 -6.46 3.59
C LEU A 107 19.34 -6.86 2.11
N PHE A 108 20.49 -6.81 1.43
CA PHE A 108 20.60 -7.12 0.01
C PHE A 108 20.74 -8.62 -0.25
N SER A 109 19.94 -9.10 -1.19
CA SER A 109 19.94 -10.46 -1.69
C SER A 109 20.20 -10.49 -3.20
N ASP A 110 20.78 -11.60 -3.65
CA ASP A 110 20.93 -12.00 -5.05
C ASP A 110 19.66 -12.60 -5.65
N VAL A 111 18.67 -12.93 -4.81
CA VAL A 111 17.41 -13.54 -5.22
C VAL A 111 16.32 -12.46 -5.38
N LYS A 112 15.79 -12.36 -6.60
CA LYS A 112 14.64 -11.50 -6.86
C LYS A 112 13.41 -11.98 -6.06
N PRO A 113 12.76 -11.11 -5.26
CA PRO A 113 11.55 -11.46 -4.54
C PRO A 113 10.42 -11.89 -5.49
N ALA A 114 9.67 -12.91 -5.09
CA ALA A 114 8.59 -13.49 -5.91
C ALA A 114 7.37 -12.55 -6.04
N LYS A 115 7.24 -11.59 -5.12
CA LYS A 115 6.12 -10.63 -5.07
C LYS A 115 6.63 -9.26 -4.64
N GLU A 116 5.96 -8.24 -5.14
CA GLU A 116 6.06 -6.88 -4.62
C GLU A 116 5.45 -6.79 -3.21
N PRO A 117 5.89 -5.81 -2.38
CA PRO A 117 6.89 -4.78 -2.70
C PRO A 117 8.34 -5.18 -2.46
N TYR A 118 9.23 -4.71 -3.33
CA TYR A 118 10.67 -4.90 -3.20
C TYR A 118 11.47 -3.72 -3.79
N VAL A 119 12.70 -3.53 -3.30
CA VAL A 119 13.64 -2.52 -3.81
C VAL A 119 14.70 -3.19 -4.69
N ILE A 120 15.11 -2.51 -5.78
CA ILE A 120 16.26 -2.87 -6.61
C ILE A 120 17.32 -1.76 -6.52
N LEU A 121 18.57 -2.15 -6.34
CA LEU A 121 19.76 -1.31 -6.51
C LEU A 121 20.30 -1.43 -7.92
N ASN A 122 20.32 -0.30 -8.65
CA ASN A 122 21.03 -0.19 -9.92
C ASN A 122 22.22 0.75 -9.76
N VAL A 123 23.36 0.35 -10.31
CA VAL A 123 24.59 1.13 -10.28
C VAL A 123 25.12 1.31 -11.69
N THR A 124 25.44 2.55 -12.06
CA THR A 124 26.23 2.85 -13.25
C THR A 124 27.63 3.27 -12.82
N GLU A 125 28.63 2.52 -13.28
CA GLU A 125 30.03 2.76 -12.96
C GLU A 125 30.58 3.99 -13.69
N GLY A 126 31.49 4.71 -13.04
CA GLY A 126 32.14 5.90 -13.57
C GLY A 126 33.11 6.49 -12.54
N LYS A 127 33.60 7.72 -12.75
CA LYS A 127 34.41 8.43 -11.73
C LYS A 127 33.66 8.59 -10.40
N VAL A 128 32.34 8.66 -10.48
CA VAL A 128 31.40 8.57 -9.36
C VAL A 128 30.39 7.49 -9.73
N LEU A 129 29.97 6.69 -8.75
CA LEU A 129 28.85 5.78 -8.95
C LEU A 129 27.58 6.60 -9.05
N LYS A 130 26.81 6.34 -10.11
CA LYS A 130 25.43 6.79 -10.21
C LYS A 130 24.55 5.66 -9.70
N ILE A 131 23.85 5.91 -8.60
CA ILE A 131 23.07 4.91 -7.88
C ILE A 131 21.59 5.25 -8.05
N ASN A 132 20.78 4.26 -8.42
CA ASN A 132 19.34 4.39 -8.57
C ASN A 132 18.66 3.25 -7.80
N LEU A 133 17.98 3.61 -6.71
CA LEU A 133 17.11 2.69 -5.97
C LEU A 133 15.72 2.75 -6.57
N ARG A 134 15.13 1.58 -6.84
CA ARG A 134 13.78 1.45 -7.42
C ARG A 134 12.89 0.62 -6.51
N LEU A 135 11.85 1.22 -5.96
CA LEU A 135 10.80 0.51 -5.24
C LEU A 135 9.72 0.05 -6.22
N TYR A 136 9.60 -1.26 -6.40
CA TYR A 136 8.53 -1.89 -7.17
C TYR A 136 7.35 -2.19 -6.25
N ARG A 137 6.17 -1.68 -6.60
CA ARG A 137 4.92 -1.94 -5.86
C ARG A 137 3.78 -2.31 -6.80
N ASN A 138 2.85 -3.13 -6.31
CA ASN A 138 1.67 -3.52 -7.06
C ASN A 138 0.44 -2.72 -6.60
N THR A 139 0.05 -1.73 -7.40
CA THR A 139 -1.13 -0.90 -7.16
C THR A 139 -2.23 -1.32 -8.14
N TYR A 140 -3.33 -1.90 -7.66
CA TYR A 140 -4.48 -2.31 -8.47
C TYR A 140 -4.12 -3.12 -9.73
N ARG A 141 -3.25 -4.14 -9.59
CA ARG A 141 -2.74 -4.99 -10.69
C ARG A 141 -1.84 -4.28 -11.70
N ARG A 142 -1.34 -3.10 -11.35
CA ARG A 142 -0.32 -2.37 -12.11
C ARG A 142 0.93 -2.26 -11.27
N ILE A 143 2.06 -2.60 -11.87
CA ILE A 143 3.36 -2.35 -11.26
C ILE A 143 3.65 -0.85 -11.39
N VAL A 144 3.84 -0.20 -10.26
CA VAL A 144 4.31 1.18 -10.15
C VAL A 144 5.74 1.12 -9.61
N VAL A 145 6.61 1.97 -10.16
CA VAL A 145 8.01 2.06 -9.75
C VAL A 145 8.27 3.47 -9.24
N ASP A 146 8.71 3.58 -7.99
CA ASP A 146 9.21 4.83 -7.43
C ASP A 146 10.74 4.78 -7.44
N GLU A 147 11.38 5.83 -7.94
CA GLU A 147 12.83 5.87 -8.12
C GLU A 147 13.49 6.95 -7.26
N CYS A 148 14.66 6.64 -6.71
CA CYS A 148 15.53 7.60 -6.06
C CYS A 148 16.95 7.50 -6.64
N GLU A 149 17.43 8.59 -7.23
CA GLU A 149 18.76 8.69 -7.82
C GLU A 149 19.68 9.54 -6.94
N PHE A 150 20.91 9.06 -6.73
CA PHE A 150 21.96 9.77 -6.00
C PHE A 150 23.36 9.28 -6.42
N TYR A 151 24.40 9.91 -5.91
CA TYR A 151 25.78 9.72 -6.38
C TYR A 151 26.71 9.37 -5.21
N LYS A 152 27.72 8.52 -5.48
CA LYS A 152 28.79 8.18 -4.53
C LYS A 152 30.16 8.32 -5.20
N GLY A 153 30.98 9.23 -4.71
CA GLY A 153 32.36 9.41 -5.21
C GLY A 153 33.37 8.46 -4.58
N ASN A 154 34.51 8.27 -5.25
CA ASN A 154 35.69 7.66 -4.65
C ASN A 154 36.54 8.76 -4.00
N TYR A 155 36.26 9.06 -2.73
CA TYR A 155 36.93 10.15 -2.00
C TYR A 155 38.28 9.76 -1.39
N ARG A 156 38.65 8.47 -1.38
CA ARG A 156 39.90 8.00 -0.76
C ARG A 156 41.15 8.33 -1.58
N THR A 157 41.02 8.61 -2.88
CA THR A 157 42.16 8.87 -3.79
C THR A 157 42.40 10.36 -4.11
N GLN A 158 41.73 11.31 -3.45
CA GLN A 158 41.92 12.76 -3.72
C GLN A 158 42.76 13.50 -2.68
N ASN A 159 43.24 12.83 -1.63
CA ASN A 159 44.11 13.42 -0.59
C ASN A 159 45.61 13.11 -0.78
N GLU A 160 45.99 12.52 -1.91
CA GLU A 160 47.40 12.33 -2.30
C GLU A 160 47.63 13.05 -3.63
N ASN A 161 47.74 14.38 -3.59
CA ASN A 161 48.44 15.21 -4.58
C ASN A 161 48.72 16.61 -4.01
#